data_AF-A0A6V8DDE8-F1
#
_entry.id   AF-A0A6V8DDE8-F1
#
_cell.length_a   1.000
_cell.length_b   1.000
_cell.length_c   1.000
_cell.angle_alpha   90.00
_cell.angle_beta   90.00
_cell.angle_gamma   90.00
#
_symmetry.space_group_name_H-M   'P 1'
#
loop_
_entity.id
_entity.type
_entity.pdbx_description
1 polymer ?
#
loop_
_entity_poly.entity_id
_entity_poly.type
_entity_poly.pdbx_seq_one_letter_code
_entity_poly.pdbx_strand_id
1 'polypeptide(L)'
;DDELLAIALEEAEGDGEGPQTRQDLEIIAILSAVNTAVTVMVLGFLYIIGRSRSGATLALKMMYPVETWSSVEPTSDFIRLLTITVAAGLVAVPMMRHVGKAVLRLHATIPLGHMVLGVVAFVTALVWFSTGWIGIGVLIVGTFIGLLPPRIGIRRSHAMGIILVPIMIYTF
;
A
#
# COMPACT_ATOMS: atom_id res chain seq x y z
N ASP A 1 18.87 19.40 30.34
CA ASP A 1 20.25 18.93 30.22
C ASP A 1 20.47 17.55 30.81
N ASP A 2 20.01 17.26 32.03
CA ASP A 2 20.13 15.89 32.62
C ASP A 2 19.31 14.82 31.87
N GLU A 3 18.13 15.18 31.34
CA GLU A 3 17.27 14.24 30.58
C GLU A 3 17.87 13.87 29.21
N LEU A 4 18.52 14.83 28.55
CA LEU A 4 19.23 14.61 27.29
C LEU A 4 20.53 13.81 27.51
N LEU A 5 21.21 14.02 28.64
CA LEU A 5 22.38 13.23 29.04
C LEU A 5 22.01 11.78 29.38
N ALA A 6 20.88 11.56 30.04
CA ALA A 6 20.37 10.21 30.34
C ALA A 6 20.03 9.43 29.05
N ILE A 7 19.36 10.09 28.09
CA ILE A 7 19.07 9.50 26.77
C ILE A 7 20.36 9.19 26.00
N ALA A 8 21.36 10.09 26.05
CA ALA A 8 22.65 9.87 25.39
C ALA A 8 23.49 8.74 26.04
N LEU A 9 23.33 8.53 27.36
CA LEU A 9 23.94 7.41 28.09
C LEU A 9 23.25 6.08 27.75
N GLU A 10 21.92 6.04 27.67
CA GLU A 10 21.17 4.85 27.19
C GLU A 10 21.55 4.47 25.75
N GLU A 11 21.77 5.47 24.89
CA GLU A 11 22.21 5.28 23.50
C GLU A 11 23.66 4.78 23.42
N ALA A 12 24.54 5.20 24.35
CA ALA A 12 25.93 4.76 24.45
C ALA A 12 26.08 3.35 25.08
N GLU A 13 25.18 2.96 25.99
CA GLU A 13 25.12 1.61 26.57
C GLU A 13 24.49 0.57 25.61
N GLY A 14 23.97 1.01 24.45
CA GLY A 14 23.42 0.14 23.42
C GLY A 14 22.00 -0.35 23.69
N ASP A 15 21.31 0.22 24.69
CA ASP A 15 19.98 -0.21 25.14
C ASP A 15 18.87 0.82 24.80
N GLY A 16 19.24 2.04 24.37
CA GLY A 16 18.29 3.11 24.02
C GLY A 16 18.30 3.51 22.54
N GLU A 17 17.20 3.23 21.82
CA GLU A 17 16.94 3.91 20.54
C GLU A 17 16.59 5.38 20.77
N GLY A 18 17.31 6.30 20.12
CA GLY A 18 17.06 7.75 20.24
C GLY A 18 15.62 8.17 19.90
N PRO A 19 15.14 9.34 20.38
CA PRO A 19 13.75 9.79 20.23
C PRO A 19 13.24 9.81 18.79
N GLN A 20 14.11 10.14 17.82
CA GLN A 20 13.77 10.16 16.40
C GLN A 20 13.52 8.74 15.84
N THR A 21 14.34 7.77 16.22
CA THR A 21 14.21 6.36 15.78
C THR A 21 12.89 5.74 16.25
N ARG A 22 12.49 6.02 17.50
CA ARG A 22 11.20 5.57 18.06
C ARG A 22 10.02 6.16 17.27
N GLN A 23 10.06 7.45 16.96
CA GLN A 23 9.00 8.10 16.17
C GLN A 23 8.89 7.50 14.76
N ASP A 24 10.02 7.22 14.09
CA ASP A 24 10.02 6.60 12.76
C ASP A 24 9.43 5.17 12.82
N LEU A 25 9.77 4.40 13.85
CA LEU A 25 9.20 3.06 14.10
C LEU A 25 7.68 3.12 14.30
N GLU A 26 7.21 4.06 15.11
CA GLU A 26 5.77 4.28 15.33
C GLU A 26 5.05 4.65 14.02
N ILE A 27 5.61 5.56 13.24
CA ILE A 27 5.05 5.96 11.93
C ILE A 27 4.97 4.77 10.99
N ILE A 28 6.03 3.96 10.91
CA ILE A 28 6.07 2.75 10.06
C ILE A 28 5.02 1.74 10.53
N ALA A 29 4.88 1.53 11.84
CA ALA A 29 3.89 0.62 12.40
C ALA A 29 2.46 1.07 12.09
N ILE A 30 2.16 2.36 12.28
CA ILE A 30 0.84 2.94 11.97
C ILE A 30 0.55 2.81 10.46
N LEU A 31 1.50 3.17 9.59
CA LEU A 31 1.31 3.10 8.14
C LEU A 31 1.07 1.66 7.67
N SER A 32 1.79 0.70 8.24
CA SER A 32 1.64 -0.73 7.95
C SER A 32 0.28 -1.26 8.41
N ALA A 33 -0.15 -0.89 9.62
CA ALA A 33 -1.45 -1.26 10.16
C ALA A 33 -2.59 -0.67 9.32
N VAL A 34 -2.49 0.61 8.93
CA VAL A 34 -3.47 1.28 8.06
C VAL A 34 -3.56 0.59 6.70
N ASN A 35 -2.43 0.26 6.06
CA ASN A 35 -2.44 -0.44 4.77
C ASN A 35 -3.06 -1.85 4.86
N THR A 36 -2.82 -2.54 5.97
CA THR A 36 -3.44 -3.85 6.25
C THR A 36 -4.95 -3.70 6.43
N ALA A 37 -5.39 -2.70 7.20
CA ALA A 37 -6.81 -2.40 7.37
C ALA A 37 -7.48 -2.03 6.03
N VAL A 38 -6.82 -1.25 5.18
CA VAL A 38 -7.30 -0.93 3.83
C VAL A 38 -7.50 -2.20 3.01
N THR A 39 -6.61 -3.18 3.10
CA THR A 39 -6.73 -4.44 2.36
C THR A 39 -8.00 -5.21 2.73
N VAL A 40 -8.29 -5.33 4.03
CA VAL A 40 -9.53 -5.96 4.53
C VAL A 40 -10.76 -5.14 4.14
N MET A 41 -10.68 -3.82 4.30
CA MET A 41 -11.75 -2.90 3.98
C MET A 41 -12.12 -2.93 2.49
N VAL A 42 -11.15 -3.04 1.59
CA VAL A 42 -11.38 -3.11 0.14
C VAL A 42 -12.17 -4.38 -0.26
N LEU A 43 -11.98 -5.51 0.44
CA LEU A 43 -12.83 -6.69 0.27
C LEU A 43 -14.25 -6.43 0.79
N GLY A 44 -14.40 -5.77 1.95
CA GLY A 44 -15.70 -5.36 2.47
C GLY A 44 -16.46 -4.45 1.51
N PHE A 45 -15.81 -3.44 0.95
CA PHE A 45 -16.41 -2.55 -0.07
C PHE A 45 -16.83 -3.30 -1.33
N LEU A 46 -16.06 -4.30 -1.75
CA LEU A 46 -16.39 -5.12 -2.91
C LEU A 46 -17.69 -5.90 -2.68
N TYR A 47 -17.86 -6.54 -1.51
CA TYR A 47 -19.03 -7.37 -1.23
C TYR A 47 -20.25 -6.59 -0.72
N ILE A 48 -20.08 -5.47 -0.01
CA ILE A 48 -21.21 -4.66 0.50
C ILE A 48 -21.74 -3.70 -0.56
N ILE A 49 -20.84 -2.98 -1.25
CA ILE A 49 -21.20 -1.90 -2.18
C ILE A 49 -21.09 -2.34 -3.65
N GLY A 50 -20.45 -3.48 -3.93
CA GLY A 50 -20.28 -3.97 -5.31
C GLY A 50 -19.25 -3.17 -6.12
N ARG A 51 -18.47 -2.29 -5.48
CA ARG A 51 -17.50 -1.40 -6.14
C ARG A 51 -16.06 -1.82 -5.81
N SER A 52 -15.25 -2.05 -6.84
CA SER A 52 -13.82 -2.34 -6.71
C SER A 52 -13.04 -1.09 -6.35
N ARG A 53 -12.19 -1.17 -5.32
CA ARG A 53 -11.31 -0.07 -4.87
C ARG A 53 -9.81 -0.36 -5.05
N SER A 54 -9.46 -1.53 -5.59
CA SER A 54 -8.08 -1.94 -5.93
C SER A 54 -8.08 -2.73 -7.23
N GLY A 55 -6.94 -2.80 -7.92
CA GLY A 55 -6.77 -3.65 -9.10
C GLY A 55 -7.03 -5.12 -8.81
N ALA A 56 -6.64 -5.61 -7.62
CA ALA A 56 -6.89 -6.98 -7.20
C ALA A 56 -8.40 -7.29 -7.07
N THR A 57 -9.17 -6.39 -6.47
CA THR A 57 -10.63 -6.58 -6.33
C THR A 57 -11.38 -6.35 -7.62
N LEU A 58 -10.85 -5.52 -8.53
CA LEU A 58 -11.37 -5.41 -9.89
C LEU A 58 -11.18 -6.70 -10.67
N ALA A 59 -9.99 -7.32 -10.58
CA ALA A 59 -9.72 -8.62 -11.20
C ALA A 59 -10.65 -9.70 -10.64
N LEU A 60 -10.81 -9.78 -9.31
CA LEU A 60 -11.76 -10.70 -8.68
C LEU A 60 -13.18 -10.51 -9.20
N LYS A 61 -13.65 -9.25 -9.30
CA LYS A 61 -14.98 -8.93 -9.84
C LYS A 61 -15.16 -9.33 -11.31
N MET A 62 -14.09 -9.34 -12.10
CA MET A 62 -14.11 -9.78 -13.50
C MET A 62 -14.02 -11.29 -13.65
N MET A 63 -13.30 -11.97 -12.76
CA MET A 63 -13.09 -13.42 -12.82
C MET A 63 -14.24 -14.22 -12.18
N TYR A 64 -14.95 -13.63 -11.22
CA TYR A 64 -15.99 -14.31 -10.46
C TYR A 64 -17.23 -13.43 -10.32
N PRO A 65 -18.45 -13.98 -10.44
CA PRO A 65 -19.67 -13.24 -10.16
C PRO A 65 -19.73 -12.94 -8.65
N VAL A 66 -19.31 -11.74 -8.27
CA VAL A 66 -19.37 -11.30 -6.87
C VAL A 66 -20.81 -10.95 -6.53
N GLU A 67 -21.46 -11.84 -5.78
CA GLU A 67 -22.78 -11.56 -5.22
C GLU A 67 -22.66 -10.56 -4.07
N THR A 68 -23.39 -9.44 -4.19
CA THR A 68 -23.42 -8.42 -3.15
C THR A 68 -24.16 -8.94 -1.93
N TRP A 69 -23.60 -8.66 -0.76
CA TRP A 69 -24.18 -8.96 0.54
C TRP A 69 -25.50 -8.19 0.71
N SER A 70 -26.63 -8.87 0.51
CA SER A 70 -27.98 -8.29 0.56
C SER A 70 -28.75 -8.57 1.85
N SER A 71 -28.27 -9.50 2.68
CA SER A 71 -28.97 -10.06 3.85
C SER A 71 -28.20 -9.81 5.15
N VAL A 72 -28.72 -10.21 6.32
CA VAL A 72 -27.96 -10.12 7.59
C VAL A 72 -26.73 -11.05 7.61
N GLU A 73 -26.78 -12.14 6.82
CA GLU A 73 -25.71 -13.12 6.72
C GLU A 73 -24.74 -12.80 5.56
N PRO A 74 -23.43 -12.73 5.82
CA PRO A 74 -22.44 -12.52 4.78
C PRO A 74 -22.34 -13.73 3.84
N THR A 75 -22.12 -13.45 2.54
CA THR A 75 -21.90 -14.49 1.52
C THR A 75 -20.75 -15.41 1.91
N SER A 76 -20.91 -16.73 1.73
CA SER A 76 -19.87 -17.72 2.08
C SER A 76 -18.51 -17.40 1.42
N ASP A 77 -18.53 -16.86 0.20
CA ASP A 77 -17.33 -16.48 -0.53
C ASP A 77 -16.60 -15.29 0.10
N PHE A 78 -17.33 -14.33 0.67
CA PHE A 78 -16.71 -13.23 1.43
C PHE A 78 -15.97 -13.77 2.65
N ILE A 79 -16.59 -14.66 3.42
CA ILE A 79 -15.97 -15.25 4.61
C ILE A 79 -14.73 -16.04 4.21
N ARG A 80 -14.80 -16.88 3.17
CA ARG A 80 -13.66 -17.66 2.66
C ARG A 80 -12.50 -16.77 2.23
N LEU A 81 -12.76 -15.73 1.43
CA LEU A 81 -11.73 -14.80 0.99
C LEU A 81 -11.13 -14.01 2.14
N LEU A 82 -11.94 -13.60 3.11
CA LEU A 82 -11.48 -12.93 4.31
C LEU A 82 -10.57 -13.86 5.13
N THR A 83 -10.97 -15.12 5.35
CA THR A 83 -10.17 -16.12 6.06
C THR A 83 -8.83 -16.36 5.35
N ILE A 84 -8.85 -16.53 4.02
CA ILE A 84 -7.62 -16.70 3.23
C ILE A 84 -6.72 -15.46 3.33
N THR A 85 -7.30 -14.26 3.29
CA THR A 85 -6.54 -13.00 3.39
C THR A 85 -5.87 -12.85 4.75
N VAL A 86 -6.58 -13.19 5.84
CA VAL A 86 -6.03 -13.19 7.20
C VAL A 86 -4.96 -14.26 7.35
N ALA A 87 -5.20 -15.48 6.85
CA ALA A 87 -4.22 -16.57 6.88
C ALA A 87 -2.95 -16.20 6.09
N ALA A 88 -3.09 -15.61 4.91
CA ALA A 88 -1.97 -15.11 4.11
C ALA A 88 -1.20 -14.02 4.85
N GLY A 89 -1.90 -13.10 5.53
CA GLY A 89 -1.29 -12.07 6.38
C GLY A 89 -0.47 -12.66 7.53
N LEU A 90 -0.98 -13.71 8.20
CA LEU A 90 -0.26 -14.42 9.25
C LEU A 90 1.00 -15.11 8.74
N VAL A 91 0.93 -15.76 7.58
CA VAL A 91 2.09 -16.41 6.93
C VAL A 91 3.10 -15.37 6.42
N ALA A 92 2.66 -14.17 6.06
CA ALA A 92 3.55 -13.10 5.63
C ALA A 92 4.50 -12.62 6.75
N VAL A 93 4.09 -12.67 8.02
CA VAL A 93 4.91 -12.23 9.16
C VAL A 93 6.26 -12.95 9.26
N PRO A 94 6.34 -14.30 9.33
CA PRO A 94 7.62 -15.01 9.34
C PRO A 94 8.40 -14.86 8.03
N MET A 95 7.69 -14.73 6.90
CA MET A 95 8.33 -14.52 5.59
C MET A 95 9.02 -13.16 5.52
N MET A 96 8.42 -12.13 6.12
CA MET A 96 8.97 -10.77 6.14
C MET A 96 10.29 -10.68 6.90
N ARG A 97 10.50 -11.51 7.93
CA ARG A 97 11.81 -11.59 8.62
C ARG A 97 12.94 -12.05 7.70
N HIS A 98 12.64 -12.97 6.77
CA HIS A 98 13.63 -13.49 5.83
C HIS A 98 13.82 -12.55 4.64
N VAL A 99 12.71 -12.13 4.02
CA VAL A 99 12.74 -11.24 2.85
C VAL A 99 13.27 -9.86 3.23
N GLY A 100 12.92 -9.33 4.42
CA GLY A 100 13.42 -8.05 4.90
C GLY A 100 14.94 -8.01 4.99
N LYS A 101 15.58 -9.07 5.50
CA LYS A 101 17.05 -9.19 5.52
C LYS A 101 17.64 -9.24 4.10
N ALA A 102 16.98 -9.93 3.17
CA ALA A 102 17.42 -9.98 1.78
C ALA A 102 17.32 -8.60 1.10
N VAL A 103 16.22 -7.88 1.32
CA VAL A 103 16.00 -6.52 0.78
C VAL A 103 16.98 -5.51 1.38
N LEU A 104 17.28 -5.60 2.68
CA LEU A 104 18.29 -4.75 3.33
C LEU A 104 19.68 -4.94 2.70
N ARG A 105 20.07 -6.19 2.41
CA ARG A 105 21.33 -6.48 1.71
C ARG A 105 21.32 -5.98 0.26
N LEU A 106 20.18 -6.08 -0.42
CA LEU A 106 20.01 -5.57 -1.78
C LEU A 106 20.12 -4.04 -1.82
N HIS A 107 19.49 -3.34 -0.87
CA HIS A 107 19.53 -1.89 -0.78
C HIS A 107 20.93 -1.37 -0.37
N ALA A 108 21.69 -2.14 0.41
CA ALA A 108 23.07 -1.80 0.74
C ALA A 108 24.03 -1.96 -0.46
N THR A 109 23.68 -2.79 -1.44
CA THR A 109 24.57 -3.12 -2.58
C THR A 109 24.19 -2.41 -3.88
N ILE A 110 22.92 -2.05 -4.07
CA ILE A 110 22.41 -1.41 -5.28
C ILE A 110 21.94 0.02 -4.94
N PRO A 111 22.45 1.06 -5.63
CA PRO A 111 21.96 2.42 -5.44
C PRO A 111 20.47 2.53 -5.82
N LEU A 112 19.70 3.28 -5.01
CA LEU A 112 18.24 3.40 -5.13
C LEU A 112 17.76 3.73 -6.55
N GLY A 113 18.51 4.55 -7.29
CA GLY A 113 18.16 4.93 -8.67
C GLY A 113 18.12 3.74 -9.64
N HIS A 114 19.04 2.78 -9.51
CA HIS A 114 19.06 1.59 -10.38
C HIS A 114 17.91 0.64 -10.05
N MET A 115 17.54 0.54 -8.76
CA MET A 115 16.39 -0.25 -8.34
C MET A 115 15.08 0.34 -8.90
N VAL A 116 14.92 1.67 -8.82
CA VAL A 116 13.75 2.35 -9.40
C VAL A 116 13.70 2.17 -10.92
N LEU A 117 14.83 2.30 -11.62
CA LEU A 117 14.88 2.07 -13.07
C LEU A 117 14.47 0.63 -13.42
N GLY A 118 14.91 -0.35 -12.64
CA GLY A 118 14.51 -1.75 -12.81
C GLY A 118 13.00 -1.97 -12.65
N VAL A 119 12.39 -1.36 -11.64
CA VAL A 119 10.93 -1.42 -11.44
C VAL A 119 10.19 -0.75 -12.59
N VAL A 120 10.64 0.43 -13.05
CA VAL A 120 10.02 1.14 -14.18
C VAL A 120 10.12 0.31 -15.47
N ALA A 121 11.28 -0.29 -15.74
CA ALA A 121 11.47 -1.15 -16.90
C ALA A 121 10.56 -2.39 -16.83
N PHE A 122 10.47 -3.03 -15.67
CA PHE A 122 9.62 -4.20 -15.45
C PHE A 122 8.13 -3.88 -15.66
N VAL A 123 7.64 -2.78 -15.08
CA VAL A 123 6.26 -2.34 -15.25
C VAL A 123 5.97 -1.99 -16.71
N THR A 124 6.90 -1.30 -17.37
CA THR A 124 6.75 -0.93 -18.80
C THR A 124 6.65 -2.18 -19.68
N ALA A 125 7.49 -3.20 -19.43
CA ALA A 125 7.44 -4.47 -20.14
C ALA A 125 6.11 -5.22 -19.91
N LEU A 126 5.63 -5.26 -18.66
CA LEU A 126 4.33 -5.87 -18.33
C LEU A 126 3.16 -5.17 -19.04
N VAL A 127 3.16 -3.83 -19.06
CA VAL A 127 2.13 -3.04 -19.74
C VAL A 127 2.15 -3.29 -21.25
N TRP A 128 3.34 -3.33 -21.85
CA TRP A 128 3.50 -3.63 -23.26
C TRP A 128 3.00 -5.04 -23.61
N PHE A 129 3.33 -6.05 -22.80
CA PHE A 129 2.87 -7.42 -23.02
C PHE A 129 1.35 -7.58 -22.85
N SER A 130 0.75 -6.89 -21.89
CA SER A 130 -0.67 -7.04 -21.54
C SER A 130 -1.61 -6.22 -22.45
N THR A 131 -1.22 -4.99 -22.79
CA THR A 131 -2.10 -4.01 -23.47
C THR A 131 -1.50 -3.42 -24.74
N GLY A 132 -0.28 -3.81 -25.10
CA GLY A 132 0.42 -3.31 -26.29
C GLY A 132 0.78 -1.83 -26.21
N TRP A 133 0.86 -1.19 -27.38
CA TRP A 133 1.27 0.22 -27.51
C TRP A 133 0.32 1.22 -26.85
N ILE A 134 -0.98 0.91 -26.81
CA ILE A 134 -1.99 1.78 -26.17
C ILE A 134 -1.71 1.88 -24.67
N GLY A 135 -1.33 0.76 -24.04
CA GLY A 135 -0.97 0.73 -22.62
C GLY A 135 0.23 1.63 -22.29
N ILE A 136 1.25 1.66 -23.17
CA ILE A 136 2.40 2.55 -22.99
C ILE A 136 1.97 4.02 -23.03
N GLY A 137 1.08 4.38 -23.97
CA GLY A 137 0.52 5.73 -24.03
C GLY A 137 -0.18 6.13 -22.73
N VAL A 138 -1.01 5.25 -22.17
CA VAL A 138 -1.69 5.46 -20.88
C VAL A 138 -0.71 5.54 -19.72
N LEU A 139 0.34 4.70 -19.71
CA LEU A 139 1.39 4.71 -18.69
C LEU A 139 2.13 6.06 -18.66
N ILE A 140 2.47 6.61 -19.83
CA ILE A 140 3.16 7.91 -19.94
C ILE A 140 2.26 9.03 -19.41
N VAL A 141 1.01 9.11 -19.86
CA VAL A 141 0.05 10.13 -19.43
C VAL A 141 -0.21 10.02 -17.92
N GLY A 142 -0.45 8.81 -17.42
CA GLY A 142 -0.63 8.54 -16.00
C GLY A 142 0.59 8.93 -15.16
N THR A 143 1.81 8.72 -15.68
CA THR A 143 3.04 9.15 -15.02
C THR A 143 3.12 10.68 -14.89
N PHE A 144 2.80 11.41 -15.96
CA PHE A 144 2.77 12.88 -15.90
C PHE A 144 1.73 13.41 -14.91
N ILE A 145 0.53 12.81 -14.89
CA ILE A 145 -0.52 13.16 -13.91
C ILE A 145 -0.05 12.84 -12.48
N GLY A 146 0.60 11.70 -12.26
CA GLY A 146 1.09 11.30 -10.95
C GLY A 146 2.24 12.17 -10.41
N LEU A 147 3.03 12.77 -11.29
CA LEU A 147 4.11 13.70 -10.95
C LEU A 147 3.64 15.15 -10.73
N LEU A 148 2.36 15.43 -10.99
CA LEU A 148 1.78 16.76 -10.91
C LEU A 148 1.72 17.30 -9.46
N PRO A 149 1.30 16.53 -8.42
CA PRO A 149 1.28 17.03 -7.05
C PRO A 149 2.67 17.42 -6.49
N PRO A 150 3.74 16.60 -6.67
CA PRO A 150 5.10 16.99 -6.28
C PRO A 150 5.61 18.26 -6.99
N ARG A 151 5.25 18.46 -8.27
CA ARG A 151 5.68 19.62 -9.07
C ARG A 151 5.04 20.93 -8.60
N ILE A 152 3.83 20.88 -8.05
CA ILE A 152 3.09 22.06 -7.56
C ILE A 152 3.38 22.32 -6.07
N GLY A 153 4.12 21.44 -5.39
CA GLY A 153 4.44 21.58 -3.96
C GLY A 153 3.26 21.28 -3.03
N ILE A 154 2.18 20.68 -3.55
CA ILE A 154 1.00 20.31 -2.77
C ILE A 154 1.17 18.86 -2.27
N ARG A 155 0.85 18.62 -0.98
CA ARG A 155 0.83 17.25 -0.44
C ARG A 155 -0.20 16.41 -1.20
N ARG A 156 0.16 15.17 -1.58
CA ARG A 156 -0.72 14.25 -2.34
C ARG A 156 -2.08 14.03 -1.65
N SER A 157 -2.13 14.12 -0.32
CA SER A 157 -3.36 14.04 0.47
C SER A 157 -4.39 15.13 0.12
N HIS A 158 -3.97 16.35 -0.20
CA HIS A 158 -4.90 17.41 -0.64
C HIS A 158 -5.49 17.11 -2.02
N ALA A 159 -4.70 16.55 -2.93
CA ALA A 159 -5.16 16.12 -4.25
C ALA A 159 -6.15 14.93 -4.17
N MET A 160 -6.05 14.09 -3.14
CA MET A 160 -7.05 13.05 -2.88
C MET A 160 -8.30 13.64 -2.20
N GLY A 161 -8.14 14.63 -1.31
CA GLY A 161 -9.24 15.28 -0.60
C GLY A 161 -10.23 16.03 -1.50
N ILE A 162 -9.77 16.64 -2.59
CA ILE A 162 -10.66 17.33 -3.55
C ILE A 162 -11.61 16.37 -4.28
N ILE A 163 -11.26 15.08 -4.37
CA ILE A 163 -12.13 14.03 -4.95
C ILE A 163 -13.21 13.61 -3.93
N LEU A 164 -12.92 13.72 -2.64
CA LEU A 164 -13.83 13.30 -1.56
C LEU A 164 -15.07 14.21 -1.49
N VAL A 165 -14.91 15.51 -1.73
CA VAL A 165 -16.03 16.49 -1.73
C VAL A 165 -17.13 16.14 -2.74
N PRO A 166 -16.86 15.97 -4.05
CA PRO A 166 -17.88 15.58 -5.01
C PRO A 166 -18.42 14.17 -4.78
N ILE A 167 -17.60 13.21 -4.34
CA ILE A 167 -18.11 11.88 -3.98
C ILE A 167 -19.14 11.99 -2.86
N MET A 168 -18.88 12.82 -1.85
CA MET A 168 -19.82 13.02 -0.75
C MET A 168 -21.14 13.62 -1.25
N ILE A 169 -21.08 14.60 -2.17
CA ILE A 169 -22.28 15.27 -2.70
C ILE A 169 -23.08 14.40 -3.68
N TYR A 170 -22.40 13.56 -4.49
CA TYR A 170 -23.07 12.73 -5.51
C TYR A 170 -23.49 11.34 -5.01
N THR A 171 -22.90 10.85 -3.91
CA THR A 171 -23.16 9.48 -3.39
C THR A 171 -24.08 9.47 -2.16
N PHE A 172 -24.07 10.53 -1.35
CA PHE A 172 -25.00 10.73 -0.23
C PHE A 172 -26.10 11.71 -0.62
#